data_AF-A0A940I466-F1
#
_entry.id   AF-A0A940I466-F1
#
_cell.length_a   1.000
_cell.length_b   1.000
_cell.length_c   1.000
_cell.angle_alpha   90.00
_cell.angle_beta   90.00
_cell.angle_gamma   90.00
#
_symmetry.space_group_name_H-M   'P 1'
#
loop_
_entity.id
_entity.type
_entity.pdbx_description
1 polymer ?
#
loop_
_entity_poly.entity_id
_entity_poly.type
_entity_poly.pdbx_seq_one_letter_code
_entity_poly.pdbx_strand_id
1 'polypeptide(L)'
;MRKKGFTLIELMVVIAIIAILAAIALTSYRAYIRKAQAKELITLARTCIQKIISECAVSGSVSNASNLENCNRNPSQIKYLSNISIVPNFSGCDQDITVTAEGDVLSGETYQVICSYNSTNENISCTFPTEVSTGG
;
A
#
# COMPACT_ATOMS: atom_id res chain seq x y z
N MET A 1 37.57 -36.26 -28.95
CA MET A 1 36.53 -35.25 -29.23
C MET A 1 36.98 -33.92 -28.63
N ARG A 2 37.25 -32.89 -29.44
CA ARG A 2 37.57 -31.55 -28.90
C ARG A 2 36.28 -30.92 -28.37
N LYS A 3 36.16 -30.78 -27.05
CA LYS A 3 35.10 -29.97 -26.45
C LYS A 3 35.30 -28.53 -26.93
N LYS A 4 34.35 -28.00 -27.73
CA LYS A 4 34.23 -26.55 -27.97
C LYS A 4 33.90 -25.91 -26.62
N GLY A 5 34.90 -25.30 -25.99
CA GLY A 5 34.70 -24.47 -24.81
C GLY A 5 34.09 -23.14 -25.21
N PHE A 6 33.26 -22.58 -24.34
CA PHE A 6 32.73 -21.22 -24.45
C PHE A 6 33.87 -20.21 -24.54
N THR A 7 33.78 -19.22 -25.42
CA THR A 7 34.82 -18.18 -25.53
C THR A 7 34.62 -17.11 -24.45
N LEU A 8 35.72 -16.53 -23.97
CA LEU A 8 35.67 -15.40 -23.01
C LEU A 8 34.92 -14.20 -23.58
N ILE A 9 34.99 -14.00 -24.90
CA ILE A 9 34.32 -12.89 -25.56
C ILE A 9 32.80 -13.10 -25.64
N GLU A 10 32.33 -14.33 -25.85
CA GLU A 10 30.90 -14.66 -25.77
C GLU A 10 30.36 -14.39 -24.37
N LEU A 11 31.12 -14.74 -23.33
CA LEU A 11 30.73 -14.48 -21.95
C LEU A 11 30.62 -12.97 -21.67
N MET A 12 31.57 -12.17 -22.14
CA MET A 12 31.57 -10.71 -21.92
C MET A 12 30.36 -10.01 -22.55
N VAL A 13 29.98 -10.39 -23.78
CA VAL A 13 28.80 -9.81 -24.45
C VAL A 13 27.51 -10.18 -23.72
N VAL A 14 27.40 -11.43 -23.24
CA VAL A 14 26.23 -11.87 -22.46
C VAL A 14 26.08 -11.07 -21.17
N ILE A 15 27.17 -10.83 -20.45
CA ILE A 15 27.15 -10.03 -19.21
C ILE A 15 26.71 -8.59 -19.50
N ALA A 16 27.21 -7.99 -20.59
CA ALA A 16 26.84 -6.63 -20.98
C ALA A 16 25.33 -6.50 -21.28
N ILE A 17 24.74 -7.48 -21.97
CA ILE A 17 23.30 -7.48 -22.26
C ILE A 17 22.48 -7.67 -20.97
N ILE A 18 22.89 -8.59 -20.09
CA ILE A 18 22.21 -8.83 -18.81
C ILE A 18 22.22 -7.55 -17.95
N ALA A 19 23.32 -6.80 -17.93
CA ALA A 19 23.42 -5.56 -17.16
C ALA A 19 22.39 -4.50 -17.62
N ILE A 20 22.19 -4.35 -18.94
CA ILE A 20 21.19 -3.42 -19.50
C ILE A 20 19.77 -3.87 -19.15
N LEU A 21 19.47 -5.16 -19.34
CA LEU A 21 18.15 -5.73 -19.03
C LEU A 21 17.81 -5.61 -17.53
N ALA A 22 18.79 -5.84 -16.65
CA ALA A 22 18.61 -5.73 -15.20
C ALA A 22 18.24 -4.31 -14.76
N ALA A 23 18.84 -3.29 -15.36
CA ALA A 23 18.55 -1.89 -15.03
C ALA A 23 17.08 -1.51 -15.30
N ILE A 24 16.52 -1.96 -16.44
CA ILE A 24 15.12 -1.71 -16.82
C ILE A 24 14.17 -2.59 -15.98
N ALA A 25 14.54 -3.84 -15.75
CA ALA A 25 13.73 -4.76 -14.96
C ALA A 25 13.57 -4.30 -13.50
N LEU A 26 14.60 -3.68 -12.91
CA LEU A 26 14.55 -3.29 -11.50
C LEU A 26 13.49 -2.22 -11.22
N THR A 27 13.41 -1.18 -12.06
CA THR A 27 12.45 -0.08 -11.86
C THR A 27 11.00 -0.55 -12.05
N SER A 28 10.76 -1.35 -13.09
CA SER A 28 9.45 -1.94 -13.36
C SER A 28 9.02 -2.94 -12.29
N TYR A 29 9.93 -3.80 -11.82
CA TYR A 29 9.65 -4.76 -10.75
C TYR A 29 9.30 -4.05 -9.43
N ARG A 30 10.03 -3.00 -9.05
CA ARG A 30 9.72 -2.19 -7.86
C ARG A 30 8.35 -1.53 -7.95
N ALA A 31 7.95 -1.03 -9.12
CA ALA A 31 6.60 -0.47 -9.32
C ALA A 31 5.50 -1.54 -9.20
N TYR A 32 5.75 -2.76 -9.68
CA TYR A 32 4.81 -3.88 -9.53
C TYR A 32 4.62 -4.28 -8.06
N ILE A 33 5.71 -4.42 -7.31
CA ILE A 33 5.65 -4.73 -5.88
C ILE A 33 4.89 -3.64 -5.12
N ARG A 34 5.18 -2.36 -5.36
CA ARG A 34 4.43 -1.24 -4.73
C ARG A 34 2.93 -1.32 -5.02
N LYS A 35 2.53 -1.58 -6.26
CA LYS A 35 1.10 -1.75 -6.61
C LYS A 35 0.47 -2.93 -5.90
N ALA A 36 1.19 -4.04 -5.75
CA ALA A 36 0.71 -5.20 -5.01
C ALA A 36 0.50 -4.88 -3.53
N GLN A 37 1.47 -4.22 -2.89
CA GLN A 37 1.39 -3.82 -1.49
C GLN A 37 0.29 -2.77 -1.26
N ALA A 38 0.16 -1.78 -2.14
CA ALA A 38 -0.90 -0.78 -2.06
C ALA A 38 -2.31 -1.40 -2.14
N LYS A 39 -2.51 -2.47 -2.92
CA LYS A 39 -3.80 -3.18 -2.95
C LYS A 39 -4.16 -3.83 -1.61
N GLU A 40 -3.17 -4.34 -0.88
CA GLU A 40 -3.37 -4.89 0.46
C GLU A 40 -3.83 -3.79 1.43
N LEU A 41 -3.15 -2.64 1.42
CA LEU A 41 -3.51 -1.50 2.25
C LEU A 41 -4.86 -0.86 1.88
N ILE A 42 -5.20 -0.79 0.59
CA ILE A 42 -6.54 -0.36 0.12
C ILE A 42 -7.62 -1.28 0.67
N THR A 43 -7.36 -2.59 0.64
CA THR A 43 -8.32 -3.58 1.16
C THR A 43 -8.51 -3.39 2.66
N LEU A 44 -7.41 -3.19 3.40
CA LEU A 44 -7.47 -2.89 4.84
C LEU A 44 -8.23 -1.59 5.14
N ALA A 45 -7.93 -0.50 4.45
CA ALA A 45 -8.57 0.78 4.67
C ALA A 45 -10.08 0.71 4.37
N ARG A 46 -10.48 -0.02 3.31
CA ARG A 46 -11.90 -0.27 3.01
C ARG A 46 -12.60 -1.10 4.08
N THR A 47 -11.99 -2.17 4.57
CA THR A 47 -12.61 -2.98 5.62
C THR A 47 -12.71 -2.23 6.94
N CYS A 48 -11.76 -1.35 7.26
CA CYS A 48 -11.86 -0.42 8.37
C CYS A 48 -13.06 0.52 8.22
N ILE A 49 -13.20 1.22 7.07
CA ILE A 49 -14.36 2.09 6.78
C ILE A 49 -15.68 1.32 6.94
N GLN A 50 -15.79 0.14 6.33
CA GLN A 50 -16.99 -0.70 6.44
C GLN A 50 -17.30 -1.06 7.89
N LYS A 51 -16.28 -1.35 8.70
CA LYS A 51 -16.47 -1.62 10.12
C LYS A 51 -16.97 -0.39 10.87
N ILE A 52 -16.44 0.79 10.58
CA ILE A 52 -16.89 2.06 11.17
C ILE A 52 -18.37 2.30 10.83
N ILE A 53 -18.75 2.18 9.56
CA ILE A 53 -20.14 2.36 9.12
C ILE A 53 -21.06 1.35 9.81
N SER A 54 -20.66 0.08 9.89
CA SER A 54 -21.45 -0.96 10.55
C SER A 54 -21.65 -0.69 12.04
N GLU A 55 -20.63 -0.18 12.73
CA GLU A 55 -20.72 0.17 14.15
C GLU A 55 -21.61 1.39 14.36
N CYS A 56 -21.51 2.37 13.47
CA CYS A 56 -22.38 3.55 13.47
C CYS A 56 -23.85 3.18 13.28
N ALA A 57 -24.15 2.23 12.38
CA ALA A 57 -25.51 1.76 12.15
C ALA A 57 -26.12 1.05 13.38
N VAL A 58 -25.31 0.40 14.21
CA VAL A 58 -25.76 -0.34 15.40
C VAL A 58 -25.84 0.57 16.63
N SER A 59 -24.81 1.38 16.87
CA SER A 59 -24.61 2.12 18.11
C SER A 59 -25.01 3.61 18.01
N GLY A 60 -25.31 4.10 16.80
CA GLY A 60 -25.64 5.50 16.52
C GLY A 60 -24.47 6.47 16.71
N SER A 61 -23.30 5.98 17.12
CA SER A 61 -22.06 6.73 17.26
C SER A 61 -20.85 5.78 17.33
N VAL A 62 -19.66 6.29 17.02
CA VAL A 62 -18.40 5.57 17.17
C VAL A 62 -17.50 6.39 18.09
N SER A 63 -17.25 5.89 19.30
CA SER A 63 -16.47 6.59 20.31
C SER A 63 -14.98 6.67 19.98
N ASN A 64 -14.45 5.64 19.29
CA ASN A 64 -13.10 5.65 18.74
C ASN A 64 -12.96 4.67 17.56
N ALA A 65 -12.89 5.19 16.34
CA ALA A 65 -12.70 4.42 15.12
C ALA A 65 -11.38 3.62 15.12
N SER A 66 -10.32 4.13 15.75
CA SER A 66 -9.05 3.42 15.90
C SER A 66 -9.12 2.24 16.88
N ASN A 67 -10.23 1.99 17.55
CA ASN A 67 -10.41 0.78 18.37
C ASN A 67 -11.18 -0.32 17.63
N LEU A 68 -11.74 -0.01 16.46
CA LEU A 68 -12.46 -1.00 15.67
C LEU A 68 -11.50 -1.99 15.04
N GLU A 69 -12.00 -3.20 14.85
CA GLU A 69 -11.28 -4.23 14.13
C GLU A 69 -10.90 -3.73 12.72
N ASN A 70 -9.69 -4.06 12.28
CA ASN A 70 -9.09 -3.62 11.01
C ASN A 70 -8.73 -2.12 10.93
N CYS A 71 -9.09 -1.30 11.92
CA CYS A 71 -8.69 0.10 12.02
C CYS A 71 -7.47 0.34 12.93
N ASN A 72 -7.01 -0.71 13.62
CA ASN A 72 -5.84 -0.69 14.53
C ASN A 72 -4.87 -1.83 14.22
N ARG A 73 -4.53 -1.99 12.94
CA ARG A 73 -3.56 -3.00 12.53
C ARG A 73 -2.16 -2.42 12.60
N ASN A 74 -1.22 -3.28 12.98
CA ASN A 74 0.20 -2.94 13.06
C ASN A 74 1.01 -3.75 12.02
N PRO A 75 2.28 -3.36 11.74
CA PRO A 75 3.16 -4.08 10.82
C PRO A 75 3.31 -5.58 11.11
N SER A 76 3.12 -6.00 12.37
CA SER A 76 3.17 -7.41 12.78
C SER A 76 1.95 -8.23 12.32
N GLN A 77 0.87 -7.58 11.87
CA GLN A 77 -0.41 -8.20 11.52
C GLN A 77 -0.73 -8.06 10.03
N ILE A 78 -0.37 -6.94 9.42
CA ILE A 78 -0.55 -6.68 7.99
C ILE A 78 0.83 -6.42 7.40
N LYS A 79 1.19 -7.20 6.39
CA LYS A 79 2.49 -7.06 5.76
C LYS A 79 2.53 -5.69 5.07
N TYR A 80 3.67 -5.00 5.18
CA TYR A 80 3.92 -3.69 4.54
C TYR A 80 3.13 -2.50 5.11
N LEU A 81 2.29 -2.70 6.12
CA LEU A 81 1.68 -1.58 6.84
C LEU A 81 2.72 -1.02 7.81
N SER A 82 2.98 0.28 7.74
CA SER A 82 3.77 0.99 8.74
C SER A 82 2.88 1.72 9.74
N ASN A 83 1.80 2.34 9.27
CA ASN A 83 0.88 3.11 10.10
C ASN A 83 -0.52 3.17 9.49
N ILE A 84 -1.54 3.38 10.32
CA ILE A 84 -2.91 3.65 9.88
C ILE A 84 -3.48 4.81 10.70
N SER A 85 -4.08 5.78 10.01
CA SER A 85 -4.68 6.96 10.60
C SER A 85 -6.10 7.15 10.08
N ILE A 86 -7.01 7.57 10.96
CA ILE A 86 -8.42 7.83 10.64
C ILE A 86 -8.72 9.29 10.98
N VAL A 87 -9.34 10.01 10.05
CA VAL A 87 -9.76 11.41 10.21
C VAL A 87 -11.17 11.56 9.67
N PRO A 88 -12.11 12.17 10.41
CA PRO A 88 -11.97 12.69 11.76
C PRO A 88 -11.91 11.58 12.82
N ASN A 89 -11.22 11.85 13.92
CA ASN A 89 -11.34 11.08 15.15
C ASN A 89 -12.57 11.54 15.95
N PHE A 90 -13.74 11.35 15.31
CA PHE A 90 -15.12 11.26 15.82
C PHE A 90 -15.87 12.53 16.26
N SER A 91 -17.13 12.67 15.75
CA SER A 91 -18.30 13.25 16.46
C SER A 91 -19.65 13.03 15.71
N GLY A 92 -19.90 11.88 15.07
CA GLY A 92 -21.18 11.58 14.41
C GLY A 92 -21.10 10.56 13.28
N CYS A 93 -22.24 9.97 12.90
CA CYS A 93 -22.34 8.96 11.83
C CYS A 93 -22.50 9.54 10.42
N ASP A 94 -22.85 10.82 10.30
CA ASP A 94 -23.10 11.50 9.03
C ASP A 94 -21.88 12.29 8.56
N GLN A 95 -20.68 11.78 8.81
CA GLN A 95 -19.42 12.47 8.54
C GLN A 95 -18.64 11.76 7.42
N ASP A 96 -17.94 12.54 6.61
CA ASP A 96 -16.95 11.98 5.69
C ASP A 96 -15.79 11.38 6.50
N ILE A 97 -15.36 10.17 6.14
CA ILE A 97 -14.30 9.44 6.84
C ILE A 97 -13.13 9.29 5.88
N THR A 98 -11.93 9.62 6.32
CA THR A 98 -10.69 9.38 5.59
C THR A 98 -9.80 8.45 6.38
N VAL A 99 -9.45 7.31 5.78
CA VAL A 99 -8.48 6.35 6.32
C VAL A 99 -7.23 6.42 5.47
N THR A 100 -6.11 6.76 6.11
CA THR A 100 -4.78 6.80 5.51
C THR A 100 -3.98 5.63 6.03
N ALA A 101 -3.59 4.71 5.14
CA ALA A 101 -2.68 3.61 5.46
C ALA A 101 -1.31 3.89 4.83
N GLU A 102 -0.29 3.93 5.65
CA GLU A 102 1.09 4.13 5.24
C GLU A 102 1.78 2.78 5.13
N GLY A 103 2.63 2.64 4.12
CA GLY A 103 3.45 1.45 3.96
C GLY A 103 4.90 1.77 3.63
N ASP A 104 5.78 0.91 4.12
CA ASP A 104 7.21 1.00 3.89
C ASP A 104 7.63 0.00 2.81
N VAL A 105 8.35 0.50 1.81
CA VAL A 105 9.03 -0.34 0.83
C VAL A 105 10.44 -0.65 1.36
N LEU A 106 10.98 -1.82 1.01
CA LEU A 106 12.30 -2.34 1.41
C LEU A 106 13.52 -1.42 1.13
N SER A 107 13.30 -0.24 0.54
CA SER A 107 14.28 0.79 0.16
C SER A 107 14.24 2.05 1.04
N GLY A 108 13.42 2.12 2.09
CA GLY A 108 13.23 3.35 2.89
C GLY A 108 12.30 4.38 2.23
N GLU A 109 11.64 3.97 1.14
CA GLU A 109 10.58 4.69 0.46
C GLU A 109 9.25 4.44 1.19
N THR A 110 8.54 5.49 1.57
CA THR A 110 7.18 5.36 2.14
C THR A 110 6.13 5.72 1.09
N TYR A 111 5.00 5.04 1.13
CA TYR A 111 3.84 5.36 0.30
C TYR A 111 2.58 5.41 1.14
N GLN A 112 1.64 6.26 0.74
CA GLN A 112 0.36 6.42 1.44
C GLN A 112 -0.79 6.01 0.53
N VAL A 113 -1.67 5.19 1.08
CA VAL A 113 -2.97 4.87 0.50
C VAL A 113 -4.02 5.67 1.25
N ILE A 114 -4.84 6.41 0.52
CA ILE A 114 -5.92 7.21 1.10
C ILE A 114 -7.23 6.65 0.57
N CYS A 115 -8.09 6.20 1.48
CA CYS A 115 -9.47 5.85 1.20
C CYS A 115 -10.39 6.82 1.93
N SER A 116 -11.36 7.37 1.21
CA SER A 116 -12.35 8.29 1.77
C SER A 116 -13.76 7.75 1.52
N TYR A 117 -14.59 7.80 2.55
CA TYR A 117 -16.03 7.60 2.50
C TYR A 117 -16.72 8.95 2.50
N ASN A 118 -17.68 9.12 1.59
CA ASN A 118 -18.55 10.27 1.57
C ASN A 118 -19.92 9.89 2.14
N SER A 119 -20.35 10.54 3.22
CA SER A 119 -21.59 10.22 3.93
C SER A 119 -22.84 10.62 3.14
N THR A 120 -22.74 11.61 2.26
CA THR A 120 -23.89 12.10 1.46
C THR A 120 -24.28 11.13 0.35
N ASN A 121 -23.28 10.53 -0.30
CA ASN A 121 -23.48 9.65 -1.47
C ASN A 121 -23.17 8.17 -1.15
N GLU A 122 -22.87 7.85 0.11
CA GLU A 122 -22.53 6.52 0.61
C GLU A 122 -21.42 5.80 -0.19
N ASN A 123 -20.49 6.57 -0.74
CA ASN A 123 -19.48 6.05 -1.67
C ASN A 123 -18.09 5.99 -1.02
N ILE A 124 -17.33 4.94 -1.32
CA ILE A 124 -15.93 4.79 -0.91
C ILE A 124 -15.03 4.95 -2.12
N SER A 125 -14.22 6.00 -2.12
CA SER A 125 -13.14 6.22 -3.09
C SER A 125 -11.80 5.89 -2.46
N CYS A 126 -10.90 5.26 -3.21
CA CYS A 126 -9.53 5.03 -2.77
C CYS A 126 -8.56 5.46 -3.85
N THR A 127 -7.55 6.23 -3.45
CA THR A 127 -6.52 6.74 -4.34
C THR A 127 -5.24 5.96 -4.12
N PHE A 128 -4.60 5.57 -5.23
CA PHE A 128 -3.27 4.98 -5.19
C PHE A 128 -2.24 6.09 -4.97
N PRO A 129 -1.15 5.81 -4.22
CA PRO A 129 -0.05 6.75 -4.10
C PRO A 129 0.48 7.13 -5.48
N THR A 130 0.40 8.42 -5.82
CA THR A 130 0.99 8.96 -7.04
C THR A 130 2.47 9.27 -6.84
N GLU A 131 2.92 9.45 -5.60
CA GLU A 131 4.30 9.80 -5.25
C GLU A 131 4.78 9.03 -4.02
N VAL A 132 6.07 8.73 -4.03
CA VAL A 132 6.79 8.15 -2.90
C VAL A 132 7.53 9.29 -2.22
N SER A 133 7.29 9.49 -0.93
CA SER A 133 8.15 10.35 -0.13
C SER A 133 9.44 9.60 0.09
N THR A 134 10.51 10.02 -0.58
CA THR A 134 11.85 9.59 -0.20
C THR A 134 12.17 10.31 1.12
N GLY A 135 12.32 9.55 2.21
CA GLY A 135 12.85 10.11 3.44
C GLY A 135 14.17 10.80 3.14
N GLY A 136 14.28 12.08 3.51
CA GLY A 136 15.50 12.87 3.41
C GLY A 136 16.61 12.34 4.30
#